data_AF-A0A975NEE2-F1
#
_entry.id   AF-A0A975NEE2-F1
#
_cell.length_a   1.000
_cell.length_b   1.000
_cell.length_c   1.000
_cell.angle_alpha   90.00
_cell.angle_beta   90.00
_cell.angle_gamma   90.00
#
_symmetry.space_group_name_H-M   'P 1'
#
loop_
_entity.id
_entity.type
_entity.pdbx_description
1 polymer ?
#
loop_
_entity_poly.entity_id
_entity_poly.type
_entity_poly.pdbx_seq_one_letter_code
_entity_poly.pdbx_strand_id
1 'polypeptide(L)'
;MLILFDGDLGERETLRFIEEKLHAGIWSWDLATGDMEWSHGFFSLLGIEPDSIKPSSSVLSQMVHPDDRPPSEAVSRTLNEGLPAEWEFRIIRPNGRIRWIATRSELLLDSDGHPVRSIGVSFDVTKRHELLQSLDIASGRYDALIRAAQGIVWFGDKSGNITKVLRPDDTIAERPMGRQSEHWTDFVHPDEKSLVEELWRQAALSRNPYRFEHRIRQRDNSYRWARTIIVQIFSRRGEPLELIGLSTDIEIEKRYSPNSARPKQLTGAQIRAARGMLALSVKDLAEKAAISPTTIRRYEQVDGPINSAEAALEVIERTLAQAGIEFIFPELGKPGIRPR
;
A
#
# COMPACT_ATOMS: atom_id res chain seq x y z
N MET A 1 30.58 -21.92 -9.75
CA MET A 1 32.06 -21.94 -9.67
C MET A 1 32.46 -23.39 -9.56
N LEU A 2 33.11 -23.96 -10.58
CA LEU A 2 33.63 -25.32 -10.55
C LEU A 2 35.01 -25.27 -9.89
N ILE A 3 35.19 -25.98 -8.79
CA ILE A 3 36.49 -26.19 -8.17
C ILE A 3 36.93 -27.60 -8.61
N LEU A 4 37.96 -27.69 -9.46
CA LEU A 4 38.64 -28.94 -9.74
C LEU A 4 39.49 -29.27 -8.51
N PHE A 5 39.23 -30.42 -7.88
CA PHE A 5 39.88 -30.86 -6.66
C PHE A 5 40.46 -32.25 -6.89
N ASP A 6 41.77 -32.39 -6.76
CA ASP A 6 42.56 -33.56 -7.16
C ASP A 6 43.21 -34.28 -5.96
N GLY A 7 42.62 -34.15 -4.76
CA GLY A 7 43.18 -34.69 -3.51
C GLY A 7 42.13 -34.90 -2.41
N ASP A 8 42.60 -35.03 -1.16
CA ASP A 8 41.77 -35.09 0.05
C ASP A 8 41.92 -33.76 0.82
N LEU A 9 40.83 -33.24 1.37
CA LEU A 9 40.77 -31.90 1.97
C LEU A 9 40.88 -32.06 3.48
N GLY A 10 41.96 -31.55 4.09
CA GLY A 10 42.21 -31.79 5.53
C GLY A 10 41.05 -31.28 6.40
N GLU A 11 40.81 -31.91 7.56
CA GLU A 11 39.68 -31.57 8.45
C GLU A 11 39.60 -30.06 8.79
N ARG A 12 40.76 -29.42 9.00
CA ARG A 12 40.85 -27.97 9.27
C ARG A 12 40.47 -27.11 8.07
N GLU A 13 40.84 -27.52 6.87
CA GLU A 13 40.54 -26.79 5.64
C GLU A 13 39.06 -26.94 5.28
N THR A 14 38.50 -28.14 5.49
CA THR A 14 37.08 -28.44 5.37
C THR A 14 36.25 -27.60 6.34
N LEU A 15 36.68 -27.53 7.61
CA LEU A 15 36.00 -26.70 8.62
C LEU A 15 36.02 -25.22 8.23
N ARG A 16 37.19 -24.67 7.84
CA ARG A 16 37.29 -23.27 7.42
C ARG A 16 36.38 -22.95 6.24
N PHE A 17 36.30 -23.85 5.25
CA PHE A 17 35.39 -23.69 4.11
C PHE A 17 33.92 -23.63 4.57
N ILE A 18 33.50 -24.55 5.45
CA ILE A 18 32.13 -24.59 5.97
C ILE A 18 31.80 -23.30 6.73
N GLU A 19 32.69 -22.85 7.61
CA GLU A 19 32.54 -21.63 8.40
C GLU A 19 32.40 -20.38 7.53
N GLU A 20 33.23 -20.26 6.49
CA GLU A 20 33.16 -19.15 5.55
C GLU A 20 31.86 -19.14 4.75
N LYS A 21 31.40 -20.31 4.27
CA LYS A 21 30.19 -20.41 3.43
C LYS A 21 28.90 -20.28 4.21
N LEU A 22 28.89 -20.73 5.46
CA LEU A 22 27.72 -20.66 6.33
C LEU A 22 27.70 -19.41 7.21
N HIS A 23 28.77 -18.60 7.17
CA HIS A 23 28.98 -17.51 8.13
C HIS A 23 28.78 -18.01 9.56
N ALA A 24 29.50 -19.09 9.86
CA ALA A 24 29.40 -19.83 11.11
C ALA A 24 30.74 -19.83 11.84
N GLY A 25 30.71 -20.08 13.14
CA GLY A 25 31.89 -20.22 13.98
C GLY A 25 31.64 -21.25 15.07
N ILE A 26 32.66 -22.05 15.35
CA ILE A 26 32.65 -23.06 16.40
C ILE A 26 33.39 -22.52 17.61
N TRP A 27 32.88 -22.86 18.79
CA TRP A 27 33.56 -22.61 20.03
C TRP A 27 33.49 -23.84 20.94
N SER A 28 34.50 -23.99 21.79
CA SER A 28 34.50 -24.92 22.90
C SER A 28 34.78 -24.15 24.18
N TRP A 29 34.26 -24.67 25.28
CA TRP A 29 34.48 -24.11 26.61
C TRP A 29 34.70 -25.25 27.58
N ASP A 30 35.93 -25.32 28.10
CA ASP A 30 36.29 -26.22 29.18
C ASP A 30 35.74 -25.67 30.50
N LEU A 31 34.81 -26.41 31.12
CA LEU A 31 34.13 -25.95 32.32
C LEU A 31 34.99 -26.13 33.58
N ALA A 32 36.00 -27.01 33.53
CA ALA A 32 36.90 -27.24 34.65
C ALA A 32 37.98 -26.15 34.73
N THR A 33 38.58 -25.78 33.59
CA THR A 33 39.63 -24.74 33.56
C THR A 33 39.09 -23.33 33.31
N GLY A 34 37.89 -23.23 32.73
CA GLY A 34 37.31 -21.99 32.25
C GLY A 34 37.88 -21.51 30.91
N ASP A 35 38.78 -22.27 30.28
CA ASP A 35 39.37 -21.90 29.00
C ASP A 35 38.36 -22.08 27.85
N MET A 36 38.33 -21.11 26.94
CA MET A 36 37.58 -21.24 25.70
C MET A 36 38.53 -21.46 24.52
N GLU A 37 38.04 -22.13 23.50
CA GLU A 37 38.67 -22.19 22.18
C GLU A 37 37.68 -21.66 21.16
N TRP A 38 38.15 -20.81 20.26
CA TRP A 38 37.36 -20.24 19.18
C TRP A 38 37.97 -20.65 17.85
N SER A 39 37.12 -21.09 16.92
CA SER A 39 37.54 -21.32 15.55
C SER A 39 37.77 -19.99 14.82
N HIS A 40 38.41 -20.08 13.65
CA HIS A 40 38.59 -18.94 12.77
C HIS A 40 37.27 -18.27 12.38
N GLY A 41 36.23 -19.07 12.09
CA GLY A 41 34.89 -18.58 11.83
C GLY A 41 34.30 -17.82 13.01
N PHE A 42 34.53 -18.28 14.24
CA PHE A 42 34.01 -17.60 15.43
C PHE A 42 34.69 -16.25 15.68
N PHE A 43 36.01 -16.16 15.52
CA PHE A 43 36.72 -14.87 15.51
C PHE A 43 36.13 -13.90 14.46
N SER A 44 35.88 -14.41 13.26
CA SER A 44 35.27 -13.63 12.17
C SER A 44 33.86 -13.14 12.51
N LEU A 45 33.06 -13.95 13.19
CA LEU A 45 31.72 -13.58 13.68
C LEU A 45 31.76 -12.49 14.75
N LEU A 46 32.77 -12.49 15.61
CA LEU A 46 32.98 -11.44 16.60
C LEU A 46 33.62 -10.18 15.99
N GLY A 47 34.19 -10.28 14.79
CA GLY A 47 34.95 -9.20 14.16
C GLY A 47 36.25 -8.91 14.92
N ILE A 48 36.87 -9.96 15.44
CA ILE A 48 38.14 -9.94 16.14
C ILE A 48 39.16 -10.67 15.26
N GLU A 49 40.36 -10.10 15.14
CA GLU A 49 41.45 -10.77 14.42
C GLU A 49 41.90 -12.00 15.23
N PRO A 50 42.07 -13.18 14.61
CA PRO A 50 42.66 -14.34 15.27
C PRO A 50 43.99 -13.98 15.96
N ASP A 51 44.27 -14.62 17.10
CA ASP A 51 45.49 -14.43 17.91
C ASP A 51 45.69 -13.02 18.52
N SER A 52 44.81 -12.05 18.25
CA SER A 52 44.87 -10.71 18.86
C SER A 52 44.43 -10.69 20.33
N ILE A 53 43.65 -11.68 20.75
CA ILE A 53 43.18 -11.86 22.12
C ILE A 53 43.05 -13.34 22.45
N LYS A 54 43.32 -13.72 23.70
CA LYS A 54 43.02 -15.07 24.19
C LYS A 54 41.50 -15.23 24.30
N PRO A 55 40.88 -16.24 23.68
CA PRO A 55 39.46 -16.56 23.87
C PRO A 55 39.11 -16.72 25.35
N SER A 56 38.02 -16.10 25.78
CA SER A 56 37.49 -16.26 27.13
C SER A 56 36.00 -15.92 27.20
N SER A 57 35.33 -16.48 28.20
CA SER A 57 33.92 -16.20 28.46
C SER A 57 33.68 -14.74 28.85
N SER A 58 34.66 -14.12 29.53
CA SER A 58 34.60 -12.71 29.91
C SER A 58 34.61 -11.77 28.71
N VAL A 59 35.43 -12.05 27.69
CA VAL A 59 35.46 -11.26 26.44
C VAL A 59 34.12 -11.37 25.73
N LEU A 60 33.62 -12.60 25.53
CA LEU A 60 32.34 -12.82 24.87
C LEU A 60 31.19 -12.10 25.61
N SER A 61 31.12 -12.20 26.93
CA SER A 61 30.10 -11.56 27.76
C SER A 61 30.10 -10.03 27.64
N GLN A 62 31.28 -9.41 27.53
CA GLN A 62 31.39 -7.96 27.35
C GLN A 62 30.89 -7.51 25.96
N MET A 63 31.02 -8.36 24.95
CA MET A 63 30.50 -8.08 23.61
C MET A 63 28.98 -8.24 23.51
N VAL A 64 28.35 -9.06 24.37
CA VAL A 64 26.88 -9.17 24.39
C VAL A 64 26.27 -7.81 24.70
N HIS A 65 25.27 -7.44 23.90
CA HIS A 65 24.51 -6.20 24.06
C HIS A 65 23.93 -6.12 25.48
N PRO A 66 23.98 -4.96 26.16
CA PRO A 66 23.56 -4.84 27.56
C PRO A 66 22.17 -5.41 27.86
N ASP A 67 21.19 -5.15 27.00
CA ASP A 67 19.80 -5.64 27.14
C ASP A 67 19.65 -7.16 27.01
N ASP A 68 20.61 -7.84 26.37
CA ASP A 68 20.56 -9.28 26.12
C ASP A 68 21.41 -10.06 27.13
N ARG A 69 22.09 -9.37 28.05
CA ARG A 69 22.93 -10.04 29.06
C ARG A 69 22.03 -10.79 30.03
N PRO A 70 22.30 -12.10 30.28
CA PRO A 70 21.56 -12.83 31.29
C PRO A 70 21.71 -12.16 32.66
N PRO A 71 20.70 -12.24 33.53
CA PRO A 71 20.81 -11.78 34.92
C PRO A 71 22.03 -12.42 35.61
N SER A 72 22.66 -11.72 36.56
CA SER A 72 23.86 -12.22 37.26
C SER A 72 23.70 -13.61 37.90
N GLU A 73 22.48 -13.93 38.38
CA GLU A 73 22.14 -15.25 38.92
C GLU A 73 22.04 -16.34 37.84
N ALA A 74 21.60 -15.98 36.63
CA ALA A 74 21.57 -16.87 35.49
C ALA A 74 22.98 -17.14 34.96
N VAL A 75 23.90 -16.16 35.01
CA VAL A 75 25.31 -16.35 34.63
C VAL A 75 25.96 -17.48 35.43
N SER A 76 25.71 -17.54 36.75
CA SER A 76 26.24 -18.63 37.61
C SER A 76 25.63 -20.00 37.25
N ARG A 77 24.37 -20.03 36.83
CA ARG A 77 23.71 -21.25 36.36
C ARG A 77 24.25 -21.68 34.98
N THR A 78 24.40 -20.75 34.05
CA THR A 78 25.02 -20.97 32.74
C THR A 78 26.48 -21.42 32.84
N LEU A 79 27.21 -20.95 33.87
CA LEU A 79 28.56 -21.43 34.19
C LEU A 79 28.59 -22.89 34.68
N ASN A 80 27.55 -23.33 35.40
CA ASN A 80 27.47 -24.68 35.97
C ASN A 80 26.75 -25.69 35.04
N GLU A 81 25.85 -25.22 34.18
CA GLU A 81 24.95 -26.02 33.33
C GLU A 81 25.23 -25.83 31.82
N GLY A 82 26.14 -24.91 31.45
CA GLY A 82 26.40 -24.51 30.06
C GLY A 82 25.46 -23.40 29.54
N LEU A 83 25.70 -22.95 28.30
CA LEU A 83 24.75 -22.07 27.60
C LEU A 83 23.45 -22.84 27.28
N PRO A 84 22.28 -22.17 27.23
CA PRO A 84 21.07 -22.78 26.72
C PRO A 84 21.35 -23.46 25.38
N ALA A 85 20.79 -24.66 25.16
CA ALA A 85 21.03 -25.44 23.95
C ALA A 85 20.79 -24.63 22.65
N GLU A 86 19.89 -23.66 22.68
CA GLU A 86 19.75 -22.63 21.65
C GLU A 86 19.60 -21.24 22.29
N TRP A 87 20.35 -20.26 21.80
CA TRP A 87 20.24 -18.86 22.25
C TRP A 87 20.51 -17.89 21.10
N GLU A 88 19.62 -16.90 20.92
CA GLU A 88 19.82 -15.80 19.99
C GLU A 88 19.99 -14.49 20.75
N PHE A 89 21.05 -13.74 20.45
CA PHE A 89 21.39 -12.50 21.16
C PHE A 89 22.17 -11.55 20.26
N ARG A 90 22.19 -10.28 20.65
CA ARG A 90 22.99 -9.24 19.99
C ARG A 90 24.39 -9.19 20.59
N ILE A 91 25.38 -9.03 19.71
CA ILE A 91 26.73 -8.59 20.06
C ILE A 91 27.01 -7.20 19.52
N ILE A 92 27.88 -6.47 20.19
CA ILE A 92 28.48 -5.22 19.74
C ILE A 92 29.93 -5.55 19.37
N ARG A 93 30.24 -5.51 18.07
CA ARG A 93 31.61 -5.74 17.58
C ARG A 93 32.54 -4.58 17.96
N PRO A 94 33.88 -4.75 17.90
CA PRO A 94 34.83 -3.68 18.21
C PRO A 94 34.64 -2.38 17.40
N ASN A 95 34.09 -2.50 16.19
CA ASN A 95 33.75 -1.35 15.33
C ASN A 95 32.39 -0.67 15.68
N GLY A 96 31.74 -1.08 16.77
CA GLY A 96 30.46 -0.57 17.24
C GLY A 96 29.23 -1.13 16.50
N ARG A 97 29.40 -1.97 15.47
CA ARG A 97 28.25 -2.55 14.76
C ARG A 97 27.59 -3.63 15.60
N ILE A 98 26.25 -3.59 15.64
CA ILE A 98 25.45 -4.64 16.25
C ILE A 98 25.28 -5.80 15.26
N ARG A 99 25.43 -7.03 15.75
CA ARG A 99 25.13 -8.27 15.03
C ARG A 99 24.24 -9.17 15.88
N TRP A 100 23.32 -9.86 15.23
CA TRP A 100 22.55 -10.93 15.86
C TRP A 100 23.26 -12.25 15.64
N ILE A 101 23.54 -12.96 16.73
CA ILE A 101 24.17 -14.27 16.74
C ILE A 101 23.16 -15.28 17.26
N ALA A 102 22.96 -16.35 16.50
CA ALA A 102 22.26 -17.53 16.97
C ALA A 102 23.30 -18.59 17.31
N THR A 103 23.33 -19.06 18.55
CA THR A 103 24.22 -20.14 18.97
C THR A 103 23.42 -21.38 19.34
N ARG A 104 23.95 -22.53 18.97
CA ARG A 104 23.50 -23.84 19.43
C ARG A 104 24.64 -24.53 20.13
N SER A 105 24.36 -25.11 21.28
CA SER A 105 25.40 -25.77 22.08
C SER A 105 24.93 -27.08 22.69
N GLU A 106 25.90 -27.96 22.90
CA GLU A 106 25.74 -29.21 23.62
C GLU A 106 26.70 -29.24 24.81
N LEU A 107 26.27 -29.94 25.86
CA LEU A 107 27.05 -30.17 27.06
C LEU A 107 27.61 -31.59 27.02
N LEU A 108 28.92 -31.70 27.10
CA LEU A 108 29.62 -32.97 27.23
C LEU A 108 29.79 -33.28 28.71
N LEU A 109 29.37 -34.50 29.08
CA LEU A 109 29.42 -35.01 30.45
C LEU A 109 30.53 -36.05 30.58
N ASP A 110 31.11 -36.17 31.77
CA ASP A 110 31.98 -37.30 32.12
C ASP A 110 31.18 -38.58 32.41
N SER A 111 31.89 -39.65 32.77
CA SER A 111 31.28 -40.95 33.11
C SER A 111 30.36 -40.92 34.33
N ASP A 112 30.53 -39.93 35.20
CA ASP A 112 29.74 -39.75 36.42
C ASP A 112 28.55 -38.77 36.20
N GLY A 113 28.40 -38.25 34.98
CA GLY A 113 27.33 -37.34 34.59
C GLY A 113 27.61 -35.86 34.89
N HIS A 114 28.84 -35.50 35.25
CA HIS A 114 29.20 -34.11 35.51
C HIS A 114 29.56 -33.38 34.21
N PRO A 115 29.10 -32.13 34.02
CA PRO A 115 29.50 -31.29 32.90
C PRO A 115 31.01 -31.01 32.88
N VAL A 116 31.68 -31.36 31.78
CA VAL A 116 33.12 -31.11 31.62
C VAL A 116 33.42 -30.11 30.52
N ARG A 117 32.60 -30.05 29.47
CA ARG A 117 32.82 -29.16 28.34
C ARG A 117 31.52 -28.77 27.68
N SER A 118 31.41 -27.53 27.26
CA SER A 118 30.36 -27.10 26.34
C SER A 118 30.97 -26.84 24.97
N ILE A 119 30.32 -27.34 23.93
CA ILE A 119 30.70 -27.07 22.54
C ILE A 119 29.52 -26.46 21.82
N GLY A 120 29.78 -25.57 20.86
CA GLY A 120 28.70 -24.95 20.13
C GLY A 120 29.10 -24.43 18.76
N VAL A 121 28.07 -24.20 17.96
CA VAL A 121 28.15 -23.53 16.67
C VAL A 121 27.29 -22.28 16.71
N SER A 122 27.83 -21.19 16.20
CA SER A 122 27.16 -19.90 16.12
C SER A 122 27.04 -19.42 14.68
N PHE A 123 25.98 -18.69 14.37
CA PHE A 123 25.67 -18.16 13.05
C PHE A 123 25.34 -16.66 13.11
N ASP A 124 25.77 -15.89 12.12
CA ASP A 124 25.31 -14.51 11.94
C ASP A 124 23.89 -14.50 11.34
N VAL A 125 22.89 -14.20 12.17
CA VAL A 125 21.49 -14.08 11.75
C VAL A 125 21.04 -12.62 11.62
N THR A 126 21.99 -11.67 11.57
CA THR A 126 21.69 -10.23 11.48
C THR A 126 20.80 -9.91 10.30
N LYS A 127 21.08 -10.52 9.13
CA LYS A 127 20.29 -10.23 7.91
C LYS A 127 18.82 -10.63 8.07
N ARG A 128 18.54 -11.72 8.79
CA ARG A 128 17.17 -12.17 9.09
C ARG A 128 16.45 -11.12 9.95
N HIS A 129 17.08 -10.63 11.01
CA HIS A 129 16.50 -9.60 11.87
C HIS A 129 16.30 -8.26 11.15
N GLU A 130 17.28 -7.81 10.35
CA GLU A 130 17.15 -6.59 9.54
C GLU A 130 15.97 -6.67 8.55
N LEU A 131 15.75 -7.83 7.93
CA LEU A 131 14.62 -8.06 7.03
C LEU A 131 13.28 -8.06 7.77
N LEU A 132 13.20 -8.74 8.91
CA LEU A 132 12.00 -8.76 9.75
C LEU A 132 11.64 -7.36 10.26
N GLN A 133 12.62 -6.59 10.73
CA GLN A 133 12.42 -5.22 11.16
C GLN A 133 12.00 -4.31 9.99
N SER A 134 12.59 -4.48 8.82
CA SER A 134 12.21 -3.71 7.62
C SER A 134 10.77 -4.00 7.20
N LEU A 135 10.34 -5.26 7.31
CA LEU A 135 8.97 -5.67 7.04
C LEU A 135 8.00 -5.10 8.06
N ASP A 136 8.35 -5.13 9.35
CA ASP A 136 7.53 -4.56 10.43
C ASP A 136 7.33 -3.05 10.26
N ILE A 137 8.42 -2.31 10.00
CA ILE A 137 8.36 -0.86 9.71
C ILE A 137 7.51 -0.59 8.46
N ALA A 138 7.68 -1.37 7.39
CA ALA A 138 6.88 -1.21 6.17
C ALA A 138 5.38 -1.47 6.42
N SER A 139 5.06 -2.51 7.20
CA SER A 139 3.70 -2.84 7.63
C SER A 139 3.09 -1.70 8.47
N GLY A 140 3.83 -1.19 9.45
CA GLY A 140 3.39 -0.07 10.29
C GLY A 140 3.15 1.23 9.49
N ARG A 141 3.99 1.52 8.49
CA ARG A 141 3.79 2.66 7.57
C ARG A 141 2.52 2.50 6.75
N TYR A 142 2.26 1.30 6.24
CA TYR A 142 1.07 0.99 5.48
C TYR A 142 -0.21 1.16 6.33
N ASP A 143 -0.22 0.65 7.55
CA ASP A 143 -1.33 0.84 8.49
C ASP A 143 -1.57 2.33 8.82
N ALA A 144 -0.49 3.11 8.96
CA ALA A 144 -0.59 4.54 9.19
C ALA A 144 -1.20 5.29 7.99
N LEU A 145 -0.80 4.93 6.76
CA LEU A 145 -1.36 5.50 5.53
C LEU A 145 -2.85 5.19 5.39
N ILE A 146 -3.27 3.95 5.67
CA ILE A 146 -4.70 3.59 5.64
C ILE A 146 -5.49 4.45 6.63
N ARG A 147 -5.02 4.59 7.88
CA ARG A 147 -5.69 5.45 8.88
C ARG A 147 -5.74 6.91 8.44
N ALA A 148 -4.68 7.40 7.79
CA ALA A 148 -4.61 8.78 7.33
C ALA A 148 -5.46 9.05 6.07
N ALA A 149 -5.83 8.03 5.30
CA ALA A 149 -6.54 8.19 4.03
C ALA A 149 -7.96 8.76 4.15
N GLN A 150 -8.53 8.81 5.38
CA GLN A 150 -9.86 9.36 5.69
C GLN A 150 -10.96 8.95 4.68
N GLY A 151 -10.90 7.69 4.23
CA GLY A 151 -11.79 7.14 3.22
C GLY A 151 -11.84 5.62 3.30
N ILE A 152 -12.66 5.01 2.46
CA ILE A 152 -12.79 3.55 2.39
C ILE A 152 -11.64 3.03 1.52
N VAL A 153 -10.75 2.23 2.11
CA VAL A 153 -9.71 1.52 1.37
C VAL A 153 -10.22 0.13 1.04
N TRP A 154 -10.06 -0.33 -0.19
CA TRP A 154 -10.45 -1.67 -0.60
C TRP A 154 -9.36 -2.33 -1.43
N PHE A 155 -9.37 -3.66 -1.41
CA PHE A 155 -8.41 -4.52 -2.08
C PHE A 155 -9.16 -5.40 -3.06
N GLY A 156 -8.61 -5.54 -4.26
CA GLY A 156 -9.14 -6.40 -5.29
C GLY A 156 -8.11 -7.44 -5.70
N ASP A 157 -8.57 -8.63 -6.09
CA ASP A 157 -7.68 -9.60 -6.73
C ASP A 157 -7.35 -9.21 -8.18
N LYS A 158 -6.49 -9.99 -8.83
CA LYS A 158 -6.12 -9.79 -10.24
C LYS A 158 -7.30 -9.81 -11.24
N SER A 159 -8.48 -10.30 -10.81
CA SER A 159 -9.70 -10.31 -11.63
C SER A 159 -10.59 -9.10 -11.35
N GLY A 160 -10.20 -8.20 -10.44
CA GLY A 160 -10.96 -7.01 -10.08
C GLY A 160 -12.05 -7.25 -9.04
N ASN A 161 -12.14 -8.43 -8.43
CA ASN A 161 -13.10 -8.69 -7.36
C ASN A 161 -12.60 -8.10 -6.06
N ILE A 162 -13.43 -7.34 -5.34
CA ILE A 162 -13.08 -6.85 -4.01
C ILE A 162 -12.96 -8.04 -3.06
N THR A 163 -11.79 -8.17 -2.44
CA THR A 163 -11.42 -9.23 -1.49
C THR A 163 -11.44 -8.74 -0.05
N LYS A 164 -11.27 -7.44 0.16
CA LYS A 164 -11.20 -6.82 1.47
C LYS A 164 -11.59 -5.34 1.39
N VAL A 165 -12.31 -4.86 2.41
CA VAL A 165 -12.67 -3.46 2.58
C VAL A 165 -12.26 -3.03 3.98
N LEU A 166 -11.70 -1.83 4.10
CA LEU A 166 -11.28 -1.18 5.33
C LEU A 166 -11.95 0.19 5.38
N ARG A 167 -12.85 0.38 6.34
CA ARG A 167 -13.53 1.66 6.60
C ARG A 167 -12.81 2.40 7.73
N PRO A 168 -12.91 3.74 7.79
CA PRO A 168 -12.27 4.54 8.84
C PRO A 168 -12.62 4.10 10.27
N ASP A 169 -13.84 3.62 10.47
CA ASP A 169 -14.36 3.21 11.79
C ASP A 169 -14.06 1.74 12.14
N ASP A 170 -13.49 0.95 11.21
CA ASP A 170 -13.23 -0.47 11.46
C ASP A 170 -12.07 -0.65 12.46
N THR A 171 -12.31 -1.37 13.56
CA THR A 171 -11.24 -1.73 14.49
C THR A 171 -10.34 -2.83 13.90
N ILE A 172 -9.09 -2.95 14.40
CA ILE A 172 -8.15 -3.99 13.93
C ILE A 172 -8.75 -5.40 14.07
N ALA A 173 -9.58 -5.64 15.09
CA ALA A 173 -10.26 -6.90 15.33
C ALA A 173 -11.44 -7.17 14.38
N GLU A 174 -12.05 -6.13 13.82
CA GLU A 174 -13.18 -6.22 12.87
C GLU A 174 -12.71 -6.34 11.41
N ARG A 175 -11.40 -6.20 11.16
CA ARG A 175 -10.81 -6.44 9.84
C ARG A 175 -11.04 -7.91 9.48
N PRO A 176 -11.75 -8.23 8.40
CA PRO A 176 -12.02 -9.62 8.04
C PRO A 176 -10.71 -10.39 7.87
N MET A 177 -10.49 -11.45 8.66
CA MET A 177 -9.50 -12.49 8.39
C MET A 177 -10.03 -13.41 7.30
N GLY A 178 -10.27 -12.88 6.09
CA GLY A 178 -10.79 -13.67 4.97
C GLY A 178 -11.48 -12.83 3.90
N ARG A 179 -11.66 -13.43 2.72
CA ARG A 179 -12.39 -12.85 1.59
C ARG A 179 -13.89 -12.84 1.88
N GLN A 180 -14.47 -11.66 2.12
CA GLN A 180 -15.89 -11.45 1.85
C GLN A 180 -16.01 -10.96 0.40
N SER A 181 -16.67 -11.75 -0.45
CA SER A 181 -16.96 -11.38 -1.83
C SER A 181 -18.34 -10.75 -1.90
N GLU A 182 -18.42 -9.43 -1.69
CA GLU A 182 -19.55 -8.64 -2.19
C GLU A 182 -19.16 -8.15 -3.59
N HIS A 183 -20.05 -8.30 -4.57
CA HIS A 183 -19.77 -7.81 -5.91
C HIS A 183 -19.78 -6.28 -5.87
N TRP A 184 -18.65 -5.65 -6.17
CA TRP A 184 -18.45 -4.22 -5.91
C TRP A 184 -19.44 -3.31 -6.66
N THR A 185 -20.05 -3.83 -7.73
CA THR A 185 -21.08 -3.13 -8.51
C THR A 185 -22.39 -2.96 -7.75
N ASP A 186 -22.62 -3.68 -6.64
CA ASP A 186 -23.80 -3.50 -5.76
C ASP A 186 -23.71 -2.24 -4.89
N PHE A 187 -22.53 -1.62 -4.82
CA PHE A 187 -22.34 -0.34 -4.17
C PHE A 187 -22.43 0.82 -5.16
N VAL A 188 -22.49 0.58 -6.46
CA VAL A 188 -22.56 1.63 -7.48
C VAL A 188 -24.01 1.98 -7.79
N HIS A 189 -24.29 3.27 -7.96
CA HIS A 189 -25.62 3.74 -8.38
C HIS A 189 -26.06 3.04 -9.69
N PRO A 190 -27.32 2.54 -9.78
CA PRO A 190 -27.80 1.78 -10.93
C PRO A 190 -27.53 2.44 -12.29
N ASP A 191 -27.82 3.74 -12.41
CA ASP A 191 -27.60 4.52 -13.64
C ASP A 191 -26.14 4.61 -14.09
N GLU A 192 -25.19 4.36 -13.18
CA GLU A 192 -23.75 4.51 -13.42
C GLU A 192 -23.02 3.17 -13.55
N LYS A 193 -23.70 2.03 -13.30
CA LYS A 193 -23.05 0.71 -13.23
C LYS A 193 -22.20 0.40 -14.46
N SER A 194 -22.78 0.49 -15.66
CA SER A 194 -22.06 0.18 -16.91
C SER A 194 -20.87 1.10 -17.16
N LEU A 195 -21.00 2.39 -16.83
CA LEU A 195 -19.89 3.35 -16.95
C LEU A 195 -18.77 2.98 -15.99
N VAL A 196 -19.08 2.74 -14.72
CA VAL A 196 -18.07 2.43 -13.69
C VAL A 196 -17.41 1.07 -13.97
N GLU A 197 -18.13 0.07 -14.48
CA GLU A 197 -17.55 -1.21 -14.94
C GLU A 197 -16.52 -1.05 -16.04
N GLU A 198 -16.76 -0.16 -17.01
CA GLU A 198 -15.76 0.16 -18.03
C GLU A 198 -14.55 0.87 -17.40
N LEU A 199 -14.77 1.90 -16.59
CA LEU A 199 -13.70 2.63 -15.90
C LEU A 199 -12.83 1.71 -15.02
N TRP A 200 -13.45 0.73 -14.36
CA TRP A 200 -12.77 -0.27 -13.54
C TRP A 200 -11.88 -1.20 -14.38
N ARG A 201 -12.37 -1.66 -15.53
CA ARG A 201 -11.57 -2.46 -16.48
C ARG A 201 -10.36 -1.68 -17.00
N GLN A 202 -10.55 -0.40 -17.32
CA GLN A 202 -9.45 0.48 -17.75
C GLN A 202 -8.42 0.68 -16.63
N ALA A 203 -8.87 0.85 -15.38
CA ALA A 203 -8.00 0.98 -14.23
C ALA A 203 -7.12 -0.26 -13.99
N ALA A 204 -7.68 -1.47 -14.13
CA ALA A 204 -6.94 -2.73 -13.97
C ALA A 204 -5.82 -2.94 -15.02
N LEU A 205 -5.97 -2.34 -16.20
CA LEU A 205 -4.96 -2.38 -17.26
C LEU A 205 -3.95 -1.23 -17.17
N SER A 206 -4.26 -0.19 -16.39
CA SER A 206 -3.41 1.00 -16.25
C SER A 206 -2.23 0.74 -15.33
N ARG A 207 -1.04 1.22 -15.73
CA ARG A 207 0.14 1.29 -14.87
C ARG A 207 0.16 2.53 -13.97
N ASN A 208 -0.65 3.53 -14.30
CA ASN A 208 -0.78 4.77 -13.54
C ASN A 208 -2.03 4.73 -12.66
N PRO A 209 -2.06 5.44 -11.53
CA PRO A 209 -3.27 5.59 -10.73
C PRO A 209 -4.41 6.12 -11.59
N TYR A 210 -5.54 5.41 -11.58
CA TYR A 210 -6.74 5.79 -12.31
C TYR A 210 -7.73 6.44 -11.34
N ARG A 211 -8.32 7.57 -11.71
CA ARG A 211 -9.20 8.35 -10.83
C ARG A 211 -10.52 8.68 -11.54
N PHE A 212 -11.63 8.46 -10.83
CA PHE A 212 -12.95 8.89 -11.27
C PHE A 212 -13.84 9.20 -10.06
N GLU A 213 -14.98 9.85 -10.33
CA GLU A 213 -15.97 10.19 -9.32
C GLU A 213 -17.28 9.48 -9.66
N HIS A 214 -17.93 8.88 -8.67
CA HIS A 214 -19.17 8.13 -8.85
C HIS A 214 -19.96 8.08 -7.55
N ARG A 215 -21.23 7.67 -7.63
CA ARG A 215 -22.09 7.54 -6.46
C ARG A 215 -21.94 6.15 -5.83
N ILE A 216 -21.61 6.13 -4.54
CA ILE A 216 -21.49 4.93 -3.72
C ILE A 216 -22.64 4.83 -2.72
N ARG A 217 -23.27 3.65 -2.66
CA ARG A 217 -24.33 3.30 -1.72
C ARG A 217 -23.78 3.19 -0.29
N GLN A 218 -24.39 3.93 0.61
CA GLN A 218 -24.10 3.95 2.05
C GLN A 218 -24.86 2.85 2.79
N ARG A 219 -24.56 2.64 4.08
CA ARG A 219 -25.25 1.64 4.94
C ARG A 219 -26.76 1.89 5.05
N ASP A 220 -27.19 3.15 4.99
CA ASP A 220 -28.59 3.57 5.04
C ASP A 220 -29.30 3.52 3.66
N ASN A 221 -28.64 2.94 2.64
CA ASN A 221 -29.06 2.90 1.23
C ASN A 221 -29.13 4.26 0.51
N SER A 222 -28.70 5.36 1.15
CA SER A 222 -28.47 6.61 0.42
C SER A 222 -27.25 6.50 -0.49
N TYR A 223 -27.16 7.37 -1.50
CA TYR A 223 -25.99 7.46 -2.36
C TYR A 223 -25.23 8.75 -2.07
N ARG A 224 -23.92 8.64 -1.96
CA ARG A 224 -23.02 9.80 -1.81
C ARG A 224 -21.96 9.83 -2.88
N TRP A 225 -21.55 11.03 -3.26
CA TRP A 225 -20.44 11.20 -4.17
C TRP A 225 -19.12 10.78 -3.52
N ALA A 226 -18.40 9.91 -4.21
CA ALA A 226 -17.06 9.50 -3.83
C ALA A 226 -16.08 9.72 -4.97
N ARG A 227 -14.86 10.12 -4.63
CA ARG A 227 -13.70 10.09 -5.52
C ARG A 227 -12.96 8.79 -5.27
N THR A 228 -12.90 7.94 -6.30
CA THR A 228 -12.22 6.66 -6.24
C THR A 228 -10.90 6.76 -7.02
N ILE A 229 -9.80 6.40 -6.35
CA ILE A 229 -8.48 6.22 -6.95
C ILE A 229 -8.17 4.73 -6.92
N ILE A 230 -7.74 4.18 -8.04
CA ILE A 230 -7.40 2.76 -8.19
C ILE A 230 -5.94 2.65 -8.65
N VAL A 231 -5.19 1.75 -8.02
CA VAL A 231 -3.80 1.44 -8.35
C VAL A 231 -3.65 -0.07 -8.52
N GLN A 232 -3.14 -0.49 -9.68
CA GLN A 232 -2.77 -1.88 -9.95
C GLN A 232 -1.34 -2.14 -9.47
N ILE A 233 -1.18 -3.10 -8.57
CA ILE A 233 0.11 -3.64 -8.15
C ILE A 233 0.51 -4.77 -9.10
N PHE A 234 1.77 -4.76 -9.53
CA PHE A 234 2.36 -5.77 -10.41
C PHE A 234 3.49 -6.51 -9.71
N SER A 235 3.68 -7.78 -10.08
CA SER A 235 4.83 -8.57 -9.66
C SER A 235 6.13 -8.04 -10.25
N ARG A 236 7.28 -8.55 -9.77
CA ARG A 236 8.60 -8.25 -10.38
C ARG A 236 8.69 -8.66 -11.86
N ARG A 237 7.84 -9.58 -12.32
CA ARG A 237 7.75 -10.03 -13.72
C ARG A 237 6.76 -9.19 -14.55
N GLY A 238 6.09 -8.21 -13.94
CA GLY A 238 5.13 -7.33 -14.60
C GLY A 238 3.70 -7.88 -14.69
N GLU A 239 3.39 -8.96 -13.97
CA GLU A 239 2.06 -9.56 -13.95
C GLU A 239 1.16 -8.88 -12.90
N PRO A 240 -0.12 -8.63 -13.18
CA PRO A 240 -1.06 -8.08 -12.18
C PRO A 240 -1.15 -8.97 -10.94
N LEU A 241 -0.94 -8.40 -9.76
CA LEU A 241 -1.03 -9.08 -8.47
C LEU A 241 -2.32 -8.72 -7.72
N GLU A 242 -2.52 -7.42 -7.50
CA GLU A 242 -3.55 -6.91 -6.60
C GLU A 242 -3.97 -5.51 -7.03
N LEU A 243 -5.24 -5.17 -6.82
CA LEU A 243 -5.77 -3.82 -6.96
C LEU A 243 -5.94 -3.20 -5.57
N ILE A 244 -5.49 -1.97 -5.39
CA ILE A 244 -5.81 -1.19 -4.21
C ILE A 244 -6.61 0.02 -4.66
N GLY A 245 -7.73 0.27 -4.01
CA GLY A 245 -8.47 1.49 -4.21
C GLY A 245 -8.77 2.25 -2.92
N LEU A 246 -8.91 3.55 -3.08
CA LEU A 246 -9.34 4.48 -2.03
C LEU A 246 -10.54 5.25 -2.56
N SER A 247 -11.65 5.16 -1.84
CA SER A 247 -12.87 5.92 -2.09
C SER A 247 -13.07 6.95 -0.98
N THR A 248 -12.88 8.22 -1.31
CA THR A 248 -13.04 9.36 -0.38
C THR A 248 -14.40 10.01 -0.59
N ASP A 249 -15.13 10.29 0.49
CA ASP A 249 -16.38 11.06 0.43
C ASP A 249 -16.07 12.50 -0.03
N ILE A 250 -16.70 12.93 -1.12
CA ILE A 250 -16.55 14.27 -1.68
C ILE A 250 -17.92 14.97 -1.76
N GLU A 251 -18.90 14.52 -1.00
CA GLU A 251 -20.26 15.06 -1.01
C GLU A 251 -20.29 16.55 -0.65
N ILE A 252 -19.47 16.96 0.33
CA ILE A 252 -19.30 18.38 0.67
C ILE A 252 -18.63 19.13 -0.49
N GLU A 253 -17.53 18.60 -1.02
CA GLU A 253 -16.87 19.20 -2.19
C GLU A 253 -17.86 19.35 -3.36
N LYS A 254 -18.73 18.36 -3.59
CA LYS A 254 -19.74 18.39 -4.66
C LYS A 254 -20.87 19.35 -4.38
N ARG A 255 -21.21 19.67 -3.13
CA ARG A 255 -22.21 20.70 -2.82
C ARG A 255 -21.66 22.12 -2.92
N TYR A 256 -20.37 22.30 -2.65
CA TYR A 256 -19.72 23.61 -2.60
C TYR A 256 -18.75 23.87 -3.75
N SER A 257 -18.57 22.91 -4.67
CA SER A 257 -17.83 23.13 -5.90
C SER A 257 -18.66 24.03 -6.82
N PRO A 258 -18.08 25.14 -7.31
CA PRO A 258 -18.66 26.02 -8.35
C PRO A 258 -19.27 25.22 -9.52
N ASN A 259 -18.59 24.11 -9.88
CA ASN A 259 -18.91 23.25 -11.01
C ASN A 259 -19.90 22.10 -10.70
N SER A 260 -20.63 22.14 -9.58
CA SER A 260 -21.67 21.15 -9.28
C SER A 260 -22.87 21.38 -10.21
N ALA A 261 -22.87 20.67 -11.32
CA ALA A 261 -23.84 20.77 -12.40
C ALA A 261 -25.30 20.80 -11.91
N ARG A 262 -25.89 22.00 -11.82
CA ARG A 262 -27.19 22.16 -12.46
C ARG A 262 -26.93 21.93 -13.95
N PRO A 263 -27.64 21.02 -14.63
CA PRO A 263 -27.54 20.94 -16.09
C PRO A 263 -27.73 22.36 -16.65
N LYS A 264 -26.85 22.79 -17.55
CA LYS A 264 -26.96 24.07 -18.25
C LYS A 264 -28.27 24.06 -19.03
N GLN A 265 -29.35 24.48 -18.40
CA GLN A 265 -30.68 24.45 -19.00
C GLN A 265 -30.99 25.83 -19.55
N LEU A 266 -31.11 25.90 -20.87
CA LEU A 266 -31.65 27.05 -21.57
C LEU A 266 -33.00 27.44 -20.97
N THR A 267 -33.20 28.75 -20.83
CA THR A 267 -34.47 29.32 -20.42
C THR A 267 -35.20 29.90 -21.63
N GLY A 268 -36.53 29.93 -21.59
CA GLY A 268 -37.33 30.58 -22.63
C GLY A 268 -36.95 32.05 -22.82
N ALA A 269 -36.52 32.73 -21.75
CA ALA A 269 -36.06 34.11 -21.77
C ALA A 269 -34.76 34.29 -22.56
N GLN A 270 -33.78 33.38 -22.42
CA GLN A 270 -32.54 33.44 -23.20
C GLN A 270 -32.79 33.20 -24.69
N ILE A 271 -33.72 32.29 -25.04
CA ILE A 271 -34.11 32.05 -26.44
C ILE A 271 -34.76 33.31 -27.03
N ARG A 272 -35.71 33.93 -26.32
CA ARG A 272 -36.33 35.20 -26.75
C ARG A 272 -35.31 36.32 -26.93
N ALA A 273 -34.43 36.49 -25.95
CA ALA A 273 -33.42 37.53 -25.97
C ALA A 273 -32.43 37.33 -27.12
N ALA A 274 -31.99 36.10 -27.38
CA ALA A 274 -31.02 35.77 -28.43
C ALA A 274 -31.63 36.00 -29.81
N ARG A 275 -32.88 35.55 -29.97
CA ARG A 275 -33.66 35.79 -31.17
C ARG A 275 -33.88 37.29 -31.42
N GLY A 276 -34.15 38.06 -30.35
CA GLY A 276 -34.25 39.52 -30.41
C GLY A 276 -32.95 40.21 -30.81
N MET A 277 -31.80 39.80 -30.25
CA MET A 277 -30.48 40.34 -30.61
C MET A 277 -30.12 40.09 -32.08
N LEU A 278 -30.52 38.94 -32.62
CA LEU A 278 -30.28 38.56 -34.02
C LEU A 278 -31.36 39.07 -34.98
N ALA A 279 -32.35 39.83 -34.50
CA ALA A 279 -33.51 40.28 -35.27
C ALA A 279 -34.26 39.15 -36.01
N LEU A 280 -34.31 37.95 -35.43
CA LEU A 280 -34.96 36.79 -36.02
C LEU A 280 -36.45 36.74 -35.62
N SER A 281 -37.32 36.45 -36.58
CA SER A 281 -38.68 36.02 -36.24
C SER A 281 -38.66 34.58 -35.71
N VAL A 282 -39.73 34.16 -35.03
CA VAL A 282 -39.90 32.76 -34.62
C VAL A 282 -39.82 31.82 -35.83
N LYS A 283 -40.31 32.26 -36.99
CA LYS A 283 -40.28 31.49 -38.24
C LYS A 283 -38.85 31.36 -38.77
N ASP A 284 -38.05 32.41 -38.69
CA ASP A 284 -36.66 32.39 -39.18
C ASP A 284 -35.79 31.47 -38.32
N LEU A 285 -35.97 31.51 -36.99
CA LEU A 285 -35.27 30.58 -36.09
C LEU A 285 -35.75 29.14 -36.31
N ALA A 286 -37.03 28.92 -36.53
CA ALA A 286 -37.60 27.59 -36.83
C ALA A 286 -36.99 26.99 -38.10
N GLU A 287 -36.90 27.79 -39.16
CA GLU A 287 -36.32 27.39 -40.43
C GLU A 287 -34.83 27.10 -40.30
N LYS A 288 -34.07 27.98 -39.64
CA LYS A 288 -32.62 27.79 -39.40
C LYS A 288 -32.32 26.56 -38.52
N ALA A 289 -33.16 26.30 -37.53
CA ALA A 289 -33.00 25.17 -36.61
C ALA A 289 -33.68 23.89 -37.12
N ALA A 290 -34.34 23.91 -38.28
CA ALA A 290 -35.10 22.79 -38.83
C ALA A 290 -36.10 22.17 -37.83
N ILE A 291 -36.80 23.01 -37.06
CA ILE A 291 -37.82 22.62 -36.08
C ILE A 291 -39.11 23.39 -36.30
N SER A 292 -40.22 22.89 -35.76
CA SER A 292 -41.51 23.59 -35.87
C SER A 292 -41.51 24.96 -35.15
N PRO A 293 -42.10 26.02 -35.74
CA PRO A 293 -42.36 27.28 -35.05
C PRO A 293 -43.16 27.13 -33.75
N THR A 294 -44.04 26.11 -33.67
CA THR A 294 -44.82 25.83 -32.45
C THR A 294 -43.92 25.34 -31.31
N THR A 295 -42.88 24.57 -31.62
CA THR A 295 -41.88 24.09 -30.65
C THR A 295 -41.09 25.24 -30.04
N ILE A 296 -40.67 26.21 -30.87
CA ILE A 296 -39.99 27.43 -30.37
C ILE A 296 -40.91 28.23 -29.45
N ARG A 297 -42.16 28.47 -29.87
CA ARG A 297 -43.13 29.21 -29.03
C ARG A 297 -43.36 28.53 -27.68
N ARG A 298 -43.47 27.19 -27.68
CA ARG A 298 -43.63 26.39 -26.46
C ARG A 298 -42.47 26.62 -25.50
N TYR A 299 -41.22 26.61 -25.99
CA TYR A 299 -40.05 26.83 -25.15
C TYR A 299 -39.89 28.28 -24.70
N GLU A 300 -40.21 29.25 -25.55
CA GLU A 300 -40.22 30.65 -25.14
C GLU A 300 -41.25 30.88 -24.02
N GLN A 301 -42.39 30.20 -23.99
CA GLN A 301 -43.39 30.41 -22.94
C GLN A 301 -43.02 29.85 -21.56
N VAL A 302 -41.92 29.09 -21.44
CA VAL A 302 -41.49 28.53 -20.14
C VAL A 302 -40.76 29.58 -19.31
N ASP A 303 -41.32 29.90 -18.14
CA ASP A 303 -40.67 30.73 -17.13
C ASP A 303 -39.75 29.87 -16.25
N GLY A 304 -38.48 29.81 -16.65
CA GLY A 304 -37.42 29.10 -15.92
C GLY A 304 -36.65 28.11 -16.79
N PRO A 305 -35.85 27.23 -16.15
CA PRO A 305 -35.10 26.18 -16.83
C PRO A 305 -36.02 25.19 -17.55
N ILE A 306 -35.75 24.87 -18.81
CA ILE A 306 -36.57 23.94 -19.59
C ILE A 306 -36.09 22.50 -19.33
N ASN A 307 -36.87 21.74 -18.57
CA ASN A 307 -36.62 20.33 -18.22
C ASN A 307 -37.10 19.36 -19.32
N SER A 308 -36.58 19.45 -20.54
CA SER A 308 -36.81 18.44 -21.57
C SER A 308 -35.50 17.98 -22.18
N ALA A 309 -35.21 16.68 -22.09
CA ALA A 309 -34.19 16.00 -22.89
C ALA A 309 -34.63 15.87 -24.36
N GLU A 310 -35.06 16.97 -24.97
CA GLU A 310 -35.48 17.03 -26.36
C GLU A 310 -34.33 17.58 -27.20
N ALA A 311 -33.89 16.81 -28.19
CA ALA A 311 -32.89 17.21 -29.19
C ALA A 311 -33.16 18.59 -29.83
N ALA A 312 -34.41 19.05 -29.80
CA ALA A 312 -34.81 20.38 -30.25
C ALA A 312 -34.12 21.54 -29.49
N LEU A 313 -33.87 21.42 -28.18
CA LEU A 313 -33.21 22.47 -27.40
C LEU A 313 -31.72 22.60 -27.76
N GLU A 314 -31.02 21.47 -27.90
CA GLU A 314 -29.63 21.45 -28.34
C GLU A 314 -29.48 22.04 -29.75
N VAL A 315 -30.42 21.74 -30.63
CA VAL A 315 -30.44 22.30 -31.99
C VAL A 315 -30.70 23.80 -31.97
N ILE A 316 -31.60 24.31 -31.12
CA ILE A 316 -31.81 25.76 -30.92
C ILE A 316 -30.55 26.43 -30.39
N GLU A 317 -29.93 25.87 -29.34
CA GLU A 317 -28.71 26.41 -28.74
C GLU A 317 -27.60 26.53 -29.77
N ARG A 318 -27.33 25.43 -30.49
CA ARG A 318 -26.29 25.36 -31.51
C ARG A 318 -26.55 26.34 -32.64
N THR A 319 -27.80 26.46 -33.09
CA THR A 319 -28.18 27.38 -34.18
C THR A 319 -27.93 28.84 -33.80
N LEU A 320 -28.33 29.23 -32.58
CA LEU A 320 -28.12 30.58 -32.07
C LEU A 320 -26.64 30.85 -31.79
N ALA A 321 -25.90 29.85 -31.30
CA ALA A 321 -24.46 29.96 -31.07
C ALA A 321 -23.66 30.12 -32.37
N GLN A 322 -24.02 29.40 -33.42
CA GLN A 322 -23.45 29.56 -34.76
C GLN A 322 -23.77 30.93 -35.37
N ALA A 323 -24.92 31.52 -35.00
CA ALA A 323 -25.29 32.87 -35.39
C ALA A 323 -24.62 33.97 -34.53
N GLY A 324 -23.69 33.61 -33.63
CA GLY A 324 -22.89 34.57 -32.87
C GLY A 324 -23.42 34.89 -31.48
N ILE A 325 -24.26 34.04 -30.88
CA ILE A 325 -24.73 34.21 -29.50
C ILE A 325 -23.94 33.31 -28.54
N GLU A 326 -23.38 33.90 -27.49
CA GLU A 326 -22.83 33.15 -26.36
C GLU A 326 -23.84 33.14 -25.21
N PHE A 327 -24.16 31.94 -24.71
CA PHE A 327 -25.06 31.76 -23.56
C PHE A 327 -24.29 31.77 -22.25
N ILE A 328 -24.72 32.61 -21.31
CA ILE A 328 -24.08 32.78 -20.01
C ILE A 328 -24.95 32.09 -18.94
N PHE A 329 -24.33 31.16 -18.21
CA PHE A 329 -24.95 30.43 -17.11
C PHE A 329 -24.17 30.74 -15.82
N PRO A 330 -24.42 31.89 -15.17
CA PRO A 330 -23.68 32.28 -13.98
C PRO A 330 -24.13 31.45 -12.77
N GLU A 331 -23.20 31.15 -11.86
CA GLU A 331 -23.48 30.42 -10.62
C GLU A 331 -24.31 31.24 -9.62
N LEU A 332 -24.23 32.57 -9.69
CA LEU A 332 -25.08 33.54 -8.98
C LEU A 332 -25.52 34.64 -9.95
N GLY A 333 -26.83 34.90 -10.02
CA GLY A 333 -27.43 35.91 -10.90
C GLY A 333 -28.42 35.32 -11.91
N LYS A 334 -29.00 36.16 -12.77
CA LYS A 334 -29.92 35.71 -13.82
C LYS A 334 -29.12 35.17 -15.02
N PRO A 335 -29.51 34.04 -15.62
CA PRO A 335 -28.96 33.58 -16.89
C PRO A 335 -29.04 34.67 -17.96
N GLY A 336 -28.03 34.74 -18.82
CA GLY A 336 -27.88 35.81 -19.80
C GLY A 336 -27.40 35.31 -21.14
N ILE A 337 -27.23 36.26 -22.05
CA ILE A 337 -26.63 36.05 -23.37
C ILE A 337 -25.77 37.26 -23.73
N ARG A 338 -24.78 37.07 -24.60
CA ARG A 338 -24.02 38.16 -25.21
C ARG A 338 -23.67 37.83 -26.67
N PRO A 339 -23.45 38.82 -27.53
CA PRO A 339 -22.83 38.59 -28.83
C PRO A 339 -21.39 38.09 -28.65
N ARG A 340 -20.98 37.19 -29.55
CA ARG A 340 -19.65 36.59 -29.58
C ARG A 340 -18.63 37.45 -30.31
#